data_AF-A0A959HG61-F1
#
_entry.id   AF-A0A959HG61-F1
#
_cell.length_a   1.000
_cell.length_b   1.000
_cell.length_c   1.000
_cell.angle_alpha   90.00
_cell.angle_beta   90.00
_cell.angle_gamma   90.00
#
_symmetry.space_group_name_H-M   'P 1'
#
loop_
_entity.id
_entity.type
_entity.pdbx_description
1 polymer ?
#
loop_
_entity_poly.entity_id
_entity_poly.type
_entity_poly.pdbx_seq_one_letter_code
_entity_poly.pdbx_strand_id
1 'polypeptide(L)'
;MSQRTLQILNTLGFALVITLNTLANALPINGYNTGELSGRYPNLFVPAGFTFSIWGIIYLLLLGFVIYQFTRPAAEANVPQRIGPWFFLSCLFNASWILAWHYLMPGLSLL
;
A
#
# COMPACT_ATOMS: atom_id res chain seq x y z
N MET A 1 -0.76 -16.01 15.25
CA MET A 1 -0.39 -16.60 13.94
C MET A 1 1.06 -17.02 13.99
N SER A 2 1.45 -18.08 13.28
CA SER A 2 2.87 -18.45 13.21
C SER A 2 3.68 -17.38 12.46
N GLN A 3 4.96 -17.20 12.78
CA GLN A 3 5.80 -16.22 12.08
C GLN A 3 5.87 -16.52 10.58
N ARG A 4 5.93 -17.80 10.20
CA ARG A 4 5.98 -18.22 8.79
C ARG A 4 4.71 -17.79 8.03
N THR A 5 3.55 -17.91 8.67
CA THR A 5 2.28 -17.44 8.10
C THR A 5 2.32 -15.93 7.87
N LEU A 6 2.83 -15.16 8.83
CA LEU A 6 2.93 -13.70 8.71
C LEU A 6 3.91 -13.26 7.63
N GLN A 7 5.06 -13.92 7.51
CA GLN A 7 6.02 -13.67 6.43
C GLN A 7 5.37 -13.83 5.05
N ILE A 8 4.64 -14.93 4.84
CA ILE A 8 3.95 -15.20 3.57
C ILE A 8 2.88 -14.15 3.31
N LEU A 9 1.98 -13.91 4.28
CA LEU A 9 0.89 -12.96 4.11
C LEU A 9 1.39 -11.54 3.87
N ASN A 10 2.38 -11.08 4.63
CA ASN A 10 2.93 -9.73 4.47
C ASN A 10 3.68 -9.56 3.15
N THR A 11 4.38 -10.61 2.68
CA THR A 11 5.03 -10.58 1.37
C THR A 11 3.99 -10.48 0.25
N LEU A 12 2.93 -11.32 0.30
CA LEU A 12 1.85 -11.29 -0.68
C LEU A 12 1.05 -9.98 -0.63
N GLY A 13 0.75 -9.48 0.57
CA GLY A 13 0.06 -8.21 0.77
C GLY A 13 0.87 -7.04 0.22
N PHE A 14 2.18 -6.99 0.49
CA PHE A 14 3.05 -5.97 -0.06
C PHE A 14 3.17 -6.08 -1.59
N ALA A 15 3.30 -7.30 -2.13
CA ALA A 15 3.31 -7.52 -3.57
C ALA A 15 2.01 -7.03 -4.24
N LEU A 16 0.86 -7.25 -3.60
CA LEU A 16 -0.44 -6.73 -4.06
C LEU A 16 -0.44 -5.20 -4.07
N VAL A 17 0.03 -4.55 -2.99
CA VAL A 17 0.15 -3.09 -2.90
C VAL A 17 1.00 -2.54 -4.04
N ILE A 18 2.21 -3.06 -4.23
CA ILE A 18 3.11 -2.61 -5.31
C ILE A 18 2.46 -2.83 -6.67
N THR A 19 1.86 -3.99 -6.89
CA THR A 19 1.21 -4.32 -8.16
C THR A 19 0.08 -3.35 -8.48
N LEU A 20 -0.88 -3.16 -7.57
CA LEU A 20 -2.03 -2.29 -7.83
C LEU A 20 -1.65 -0.81 -7.93
N ASN A 21 -0.75 -0.31 -7.08
CA ASN A 21 -0.31 1.08 -7.17
C ASN A 21 0.53 1.33 -8.44
N THR A 22 1.33 0.36 -8.86
CA THR A 22 2.08 0.46 -10.12
C THR A 22 1.11 0.43 -11.30
N LEU A 23 0.16 -0.50 -11.33
CA LEU A 23 -0.85 -0.58 -12.39
C LEU A 23 -1.71 0.67 -12.47
N ALA A 24 -2.14 1.23 -11.34
CA ALA A 24 -2.86 2.49 -11.27
C ALA A 24 -2.16 3.64 -12.01
N ASN A 25 -0.83 3.66 -12.05
CA ASN A 25 -0.06 4.70 -12.73
C ASN A 25 0.45 4.30 -14.12
N ALA A 26 0.85 3.05 -14.31
CA ALA A 26 1.45 2.54 -15.55
C ALA A 26 0.41 2.05 -16.57
N LEU A 27 -0.69 1.46 -16.10
CA LEU A 27 -1.83 1.03 -16.90
C LEU A 27 -3.11 1.65 -16.31
N PRO A 28 -3.28 2.98 -16.50
CA PRO A 28 -4.25 3.82 -15.80
C PRO A 28 -5.58 3.11 -15.53
N ILE A 29 -5.77 2.66 -14.29
CA ILE A 29 -6.98 1.92 -13.91
C ILE A 29 -8.15 2.88 -14.08
N ASN A 30 -9.14 2.49 -14.90
CA ASN A 30 -10.27 3.34 -15.26
C ASN A 30 -9.87 4.64 -16.01
N GLY A 31 -8.73 4.66 -16.69
CA GLY A 31 -8.33 5.70 -17.64
C GLY A 31 -7.64 6.93 -17.04
N TYR A 32 -7.34 6.95 -15.75
CA TYR A 32 -6.64 8.04 -15.08
C TYR A 32 -5.51 7.48 -14.20
N ASN A 33 -4.39 8.17 -14.12
CA ASN A 33 -3.41 7.89 -13.07
C ASN A 33 -3.82 8.57 -11.75
N THR A 34 -3.19 8.17 -10.63
CA THR A 34 -3.54 8.65 -9.29
C THR A 34 -3.44 10.17 -9.16
N GLY A 35 -2.43 10.80 -9.80
CA GLY A 35 -2.21 12.24 -9.74
C GLY A 35 -3.25 13.03 -10.53
N GLU A 36 -3.56 12.58 -11.75
CA GLU A 36 -4.62 13.16 -12.59
C GLU A 36 -5.97 13.08 -11.90
N LEU A 37 -6.28 11.93 -11.30
CA LEU A 37 -7.52 11.73 -10.59
C LEU A 37 -7.61 12.63 -9.35
N SER A 38 -6.50 12.82 -8.63
CA SER A 38 -6.44 13.80 -7.54
C SER A 38 -6.69 15.23 -8.04
N GLY A 39 -6.13 15.61 -9.18
CA GLY A 39 -6.36 16.92 -9.81
C GLY A 39 -7.81 17.15 -10.26
N ARG A 40 -8.57 16.07 -10.51
CA ARG A 40 -10.00 16.14 -10.87
C ARG A 40 -10.90 16.64 -9.73
N TYR A 41 -10.45 16.49 -8.49
CA TYR A 41 -11.18 16.95 -7.31
C TYR A 41 -10.48 18.18 -6.73
N PRO A 42 -10.62 19.37 -7.38
CA PRO A 42 -9.89 20.57 -6.99
C PRO A 42 -10.23 20.95 -5.55
N ASN A 43 -9.18 21.10 -4.75
CA ASN A 43 -9.26 21.61 -3.39
C ASN A 43 -7.94 22.31 -3.05
N LEU A 44 -7.95 23.12 -1.99
CA LEU A 44 -6.79 23.94 -1.58
C LEU A 44 -5.60 23.10 -1.07
N PHE A 45 -5.76 21.78 -0.97
CA PHE A 45 -4.79 20.85 -0.39
C PHE A 45 -4.27 19.83 -1.42
N VAL A 46 -4.68 19.91 -2.69
CA VAL A 46 -4.12 19.02 -3.73
C VAL A 46 -2.63 19.36 -3.87
N PRO A 47 -1.72 18.42 -3.58
CA PRO A 47 -0.31 18.69 -3.66
C PRO A 47 0.14 18.74 -5.12
N ALA A 48 1.28 19.39 -5.37
CA ALA A 48 1.91 19.34 -6.68
C ALA A 48 2.24 17.90 -7.10
N GLY A 49 2.21 17.62 -8.42
CA GLY A 49 2.37 16.27 -8.97
C GLY A 49 3.64 15.54 -8.48
N PHE A 50 4.74 16.26 -8.30
CA PHE A 50 5.99 15.65 -7.81
C PHE A 50 5.88 15.14 -6.36
N THR A 51 4.97 15.68 -5.54
CA THR A 51 4.78 15.26 -4.15
C THR A 51 4.33 13.80 -4.06
N PHE A 52 3.64 13.28 -5.08
CA PHE A 52 3.28 11.86 -5.15
C PHE A 52 4.49 10.91 -5.25
N SER A 53 5.70 11.41 -5.54
CA SER A 53 6.92 10.60 -5.50
C SER A 53 7.27 10.06 -4.10
N ILE A 54 6.70 10.65 -3.03
CA ILE A 54 6.88 10.19 -1.65
C ILE A 54 6.47 8.72 -1.47
N TRP A 55 5.50 8.24 -2.25
CA TRP A 55 5.05 6.86 -2.22
C TRP A 55 6.17 5.88 -2.52
N GLY A 56 7.12 6.23 -3.39
CA GLY A 56 8.31 5.41 -3.64
C GLY A 56 9.14 5.18 -2.38
N ILE A 57 9.40 6.23 -1.59
CA ILE A 57 10.12 6.14 -0.32
C ILE A 57 9.33 5.30 0.68
N ILE A 58 8.01 5.50 0.79
CA ILE A 58 7.14 4.71 1.66
C ILE A 58 7.22 3.23 1.28
N TYR A 59 7.13 2.89 0.00
CA TYR A 59 7.24 1.52 -0.48
C TYR A 59 8.60 0.89 -0.17
N LEU A 60 9.69 1.64 -0.25
CA LEU A 60 11.02 1.15 0.15
C LEU A 60 11.08 0.84 1.65
N LEU A 61 10.50 1.69 2.49
CA LEU A 61 10.44 1.44 3.94
C LEU A 61 9.58 0.21 4.27
N LEU A 62 8.45 0.05 3.59
CA LEU A 62 7.58 -1.13 3.75
C LEU A 62 8.27 -2.41 3.27
N LEU A 63 9.03 -2.36 2.17
CA LEU A 63 9.89 -3.45 1.74
C LEU A 63 10.94 -3.79 2.81
N GLY A 64 11.54 -2.76 3.43
CA GLY A 64 12.45 -2.93 4.57
C GLY A 64 11.80 -3.71 5.71
N PHE A 65 10.53 -3.43 6.04
CA PHE A 65 9.78 -4.21 7.02
C PHE A 65 9.54 -5.66 6.56
N VAL A 66 9.20 -5.89 5.30
CA VAL A 66 9.06 -7.26 4.75
C VAL A 66 10.37 -8.03 4.90
N ILE A 67 11.51 -7.46 4.50
CA ILE A 67 12.84 -8.06 4.64
C ILE A 67 13.18 -8.31 6.11
N TYR A 68 12.91 -7.33 6.98
CA TYR A 68 13.17 -7.42 8.41
C TYR A 68 12.52 -8.67 9.05
N GLN A 69 11.32 -9.05 8.62
CA GLN A 69 10.63 -10.25 9.12
C GLN A 69 11.36 -11.56 8.82
N PHE A 70 12.18 -11.61 7.77
CA PHE A 70 12.99 -12.78 7.41
C PHE A 70 14.33 -12.83 8.17
N THR A 71 14.80 -11.70 8.68
CA THR A 71 16.07 -11.61 9.42
C THR A 71 15.96 -12.00 10.90
N ARG A 72 14.74 -12.13 11.44
CA ARG A 72 14.51 -12.39 12.87
C ARG A 72 14.13 -13.86 13.13
N PRO A 73 14.84 -14.56 14.03
CA PRO A 73 14.42 -15.89 14.50
C PRO A 73 13.05 -15.84 15.18
N ALA A 74 12.30 -16.93 15.11
CA ALA A 74 10.95 -17.02 15.70
C ALA A 74 10.90 -16.78 17.21
N ALA A 75 11.99 -17.09 17.91
CA ALA A 75 12.14 -16.82 19.32
C ALA A 75 12.23 -15.31 19.65
N GLU A 76 12.62 -14.47 18.70
CA GLU A 76 12.86 -13.02 18.90
C GLU A 76 11.84 -12.13 18.17
N ALA A 77 10.88 -12.72 17.45
CA ALA A 77 10.03 -12.02 16.50
C ALA A 77 8.87 -11.21 17.14
N ASN A 78 9.06 -10.66 18.34
CA ASN A 78 8.06 -9.88 19.09
C ASN A 78 7.43 -8.75 18.26
N VAL A 79 8.22 -8.05 17.44
CA VAL A 79 7.74 -6.96 16.59
C VAL A 79 6.96 -7.49 15.37
N PRO A 80 7.52 -8.37 14.50
CA PRO A 80 6.77 -9.00 13.41
C PRO A 80 5.47 -9.67 13.84
N GLN A 81 5.44 -10.32 15.00
CA GLN A 81 4.26 -11.04 15.50
C GLN A 81 3.15 -10.08 15.94
N ARG A 82 3.50 -8.92 16.51
CA ARG A 82 2.53 -7.91 16.95
C ARG A 82 2.03 -7.04 15.80
N ILE A 83 2.93 -6.61 14.91
CA ILE A 83 2.61 -5.66 13.84
C ILE A 83 2.17 -6.38 12.55
N GLY A 84 2.65 -7.59 12.31
CA GLY A 84 2.44 -8.33 11.06
C GLY A 84 0.97 -8.45 10.63
N PRO A 85 0.02 -8.85 11.50
CA PRO A 85 -1.40 -8.91 11.11
C PRO A 85 -1.95 -7.55 10.66
N TRP A 86 -1.55 -6.46 11.33
CA TRP A 86 -1.97 -5.10 10.99
C TRP A 86 -1.33 -4.60 9.70
N PHE A 87 -0.09 -4.97 9.44
CA PHE A 87 0.57 -4.71 8.15
C PHE A 87 -0.16 -5.42 7.00
N PHE A 88 -0.54 -6.69 7.16
CA PHE A 88 -1.31 -7.38 6.13
C PHE A 88 -2.66 -6.70 5.89
N LEU A 89 -3.37 -6.36 6.97
CA LEU A 89 -4.65 -5.67 6.89
C LEU A 89 -4.52 -4.29 6.22
N SER A 90 -3.45 -3.53 6.51
CA SER A 90 -3.20 -2.25 5.84
C SER A 90 -2.92 -2.42 4.34
N CYS A 91 -2.29 -3.52 3.93
CA CYS A 91 -2.12 -3.85 2.51
C CYS A 91 -3.47 -4.08 1.81
N LEU A 92 -4.39 -4.80 2.47
CA LEU A 92 -5.74 -5.02 1.93
C LEU A 92 -6.54 -3.71 1.82
N PHE A 93 -6.42 -2.83 2.81
CA PHE A 93 -7.04 -1.51 2.76
C PHE A 93 -6.44 -0.65 1.66
N ASN A 94 -5.12 -0.64 1.50
CA ASN A 94 -4.48 0.11 0.42
C ASN A 94 -4.91 -0.40 -0.98
N ALA A 95 -4.97 -1.71 -1.16
CA ALA A 95 -5.47 -2.34 -2.39
C ALA A 95 -6.93 -1.94 -2.68
N SER A 96 -7.79 -2.06 -1.69
CA SER A 96 -9.21 -1.70 -1.78
C SER A 96 -9.39 -0.20 -2.06
N TRP A 97 -8.58 0.64 -1.42
CA TRP A 97 -8.57 2.08 -1.61
C TRP A 97 -8.18 2.46 -3.04
N ILE A 98 -7.13 1.85 -3.60
CA ILE A 98 -6.73 2.10 -5.01
C ILE A 98 -7.88 1.81 -5.96
N LEU A 99 -8.56 0.68 -5.77
CA LEU A 99 -9.71 0.31 -6.60
C LEU A 99 -10.86 1.30 -6.42
N ALA A 100 -11.29 1.58 -5.19
CA ALA A 100 -12.38 2.51 -4.91
C ALA A 100 -12.09 3.91 -5.46
N TRP A 101 -10.86 4.40 -5.29
CA TRP A 101 -10.41 5.68 -5.80
C TRP A 101 -10.49 5.72 -7.33
N HIS A 102 -9.84 4.77 -8.01
CA HIS A 102 -9.77 4.75 -9.48
C HIS A 102 -11.13 4.51 -10.13
N TYR A 103 -12.06 3.79 -9.50
CA TYR A 103 -13.44 3.64 -9.96
C TYR A 103 -14.35 4.85 -9.63
N LEU A 104 -13.77 6.00 -9.25
CA LEU A 104 -14.49 7.25 -8.97
C LEU A 104 -15.51 7.11 -7.85
N MET A 105 -15.18 6.33 -6.82
CA MET A 105 -16.01 6.13 -5.63
C MET A 105 -15.38 6.83 -4.41
N PRO A 106 -15.29 8.18 -4.39
CA PRO A 106 -14.59 8.91 -3.34
C PRO A 106 -15.21 8.70 -1.95
N GLY A 107 -16.54 8.53 -1.87
CA GLY A 107 -17.21 8.25 -0.59
C GLY A 107 -16.74 6.93 0.04
N LEU A 108 -16.52 5.88 -0.75
CA LEU A 108 -15.98 4.61 -0.27
C LEU A 108 -14.47 4.70 0.02
N SER A 109 -13.75 5.49 -0.77
CA SER A 109 -12.31 5.74 -0.60
C SER A 109 -11.97 6.50 0.69
N LEU A 110 -12.93 7.18 1.30
CA LEU A 110 -12.76 7.95 2.54
C LEU A 110 -13.20 7.20 3.82
N LEU A 111 -13.76 5.99 3.69
CA LEU A 111 -14.10 5.11 4.81
C LEU A 111 -12.89 4.30 5.29
#